data_AF-A0A3N7GLK4-F1
#
_entry.id   AF-A0A3N7GLK4-F1
#
_cell.length_a   1.000
_cell.length_b   1.000
_cell.length_c   1.000
_cell.angle_alpha   90.00
_cell.angle_beta   90.00
_cell.angle_gamma   90.00
#
_symmetry.space_group_name_H-M   'P 1'
#
loop_
_entity.id
_entity.type
_entity.pdbx_description
1 polymer ?
#
loop_
_entity_poly.entity_id
_entity_poly.type
_entity_poly.pdbx_seq_one_letter_code
_entity_poly.pdbx_strand_id
1 'polypeptide(L)'
;MDNRNVVEELVEVLEYYMGFYGLYNIDIKNLLKSSTDIVNDIKHAKNGPTVKKLDTIAGIFGLPYYQFGDPNFELPEKKDLPPATKERIDWRKEVGPPESKKYNKLDLNKAVLNALNAFADKEEFLPSDVFDTLSKDLKDKLGSATRVTGLFSDELKKNVVKTGNKVEKDGAGRKEEYYKVISLTDFQKK
;
A
#
# COMPACT_ATOMS: atom_id res chain seq x y z
N MET A 1 -12.90 -10.13 36.65
CA MET A 1 -12.24 -10.67 35.44
C MET A 1 -12.50 -9.67 34.35
N ASP A 2 -11.44 -9.03 33.87
CA ASP A 2 -11.52 -7.94 32.91
C ASP A 2 -11.92 -8.52 31.54
N ASN A 3 -13.07 -8.10 31.04
CA ASN A 3 -13.66 -8.64 29.80
C ASN A 3 -13.14 -7.83 28.59
N ARG A 4 -11.83 -7.61 28.54
CA ARG A 4 -11.17 -6.92 27.43
C ARG A 4 -11.08 -7.86 26.23
N ASN A 5 -11.35 -7.31 25.05
CA ASN A 5 -11.28 -8.08 23.82
C ASN A 5 -9.80 -8.40 23.53
N VAL A 6 -9.44 -9.68 23.44
CA VAL A 6 -8.07 -10.15 23.14
C VAL A 6 -7.47 -9.46 21.91
N VAL A 7 -8.32 -9.04 20.96
CA VAL A 7 -7.93 -8.28 19.77
C VAL A 7 -7.45 -6.86 20.11
N GLU A 8 -8.10 -6.20 21.07
CA GLU A 8 -7.72 -4.85 21.53
C GLU A 8 -6.39 -4.90 22.29
N GLU A 9 -6.22 -5.87 23.18
CA GLU A 9 -4.96 -6.04 23.93
C GLU A 9 -3.76 -6.28 22.99
N LEU A 10 -3.94 -7.10 21.96
CA LEU A 10 -2.90 -7.33 20.95
C LEU A 10 -2.51 -6.05 20.20
N VAL A 11 -3.50 -5.22 19.89
CA VAL A 11 -3.28 -3.94 19.21
C VAL A 11 -2.52 -2.99 20.13
N GLU A 12 -2.89 -2.91 21.40
CA GLU A 12 -2.20 -2.08 22.39
C GLU A 12 -0.74 -2.50 22.56
N VAL A 13 -0.48 -3.81 22.64
CA VAL A 13 0.88 -4.36 22.69
C VAL A 13 1.66 -3.99 21.44
N LEU A 14 1.08 -4.16 20.25
CA LEU A 14 1.74 -3.78 19.00
C LEU A 14 2.05 -2.29 18.94
N GLU A 15 1.10 -1.44 19.34
CA GLU A 15 1.27 0.01 19.41
C GLU A 15 2.33 0.41 20.44
N TYR A 16 2.44 -0.29 21.56
CA TYR A 16 3.49 -0.10 22.57
C TYR A 16 4.89 -0.39 21.98
N TYR A 17 5.09 -1.54 21.35
CA TYR A 17 6.34 -1.88 20.68
C TYR A 17 6.68 -0.87 19.58
N MET A 18 5.69 -0.51 18.75
CA MET A 18 5.86 0.49 17.70
C MET A 18 6.30 1.86 18.25
N GLY A 19 5.65 2.32 19.31
CA GLY A 19 5.97 3.57 19.98
C GLY A 19 7.40 3.58 20.53
N PHE A 20 7.82 2.49 21.17
CA PHE A 20 9.17 2.34 21.71
C PHE A 20 10.26 2.42 20.63
N TYR A 21 10.04 1.78 19.48
CA TYR A 21 11.01 1.75 18.38
C TYR A 21 10.86 2.89 17.35
N GLY A 22 9.88 3.78 17.50
CA GLY A 22 9.60 4.85 16.54
C GLY A 22 9.09 4.34 15.18
N LEU A 23 8.32 3.24 15.19
CA LEU A 23 7.73 2.64 14.00
C LEU A 23 6.27 3.07 13.82
N TYR A 24 5.81 3.07 12.57
CA TYR A 24 4.43 3.42 12.19
C TYR A 24 3.74 2.25 11.49
N ASN A 25 2.41 2.29 11.34
CA ASN A 25 1.64 1.20 10.70
C ASN A 25 2.20 0.80 9.32
N ILE A 26 2.65 1.78 8.54
CA ILE A 26 3.24 1.56 7.22
C ILE A 26 4.55 0.75 7.30
N ASP A 27 5.30 0.89 8.37
CA ASP A 27 6.54 0.16 8.58
C ASP A 27 6.26 -1.29 8.94
N ILE A 28 5.28 -1.53 9.82
CA ILE A 28 4.79 -2.87 10.15
C ILE A 28 4.27 -3.58 8.90
N LYS A 29 3.47 -2.88 8.08
CA LYS A 29 3.00 -3.40 6.80
C LYS A 29 4.17 -3.81 5.88
N ASN A 30 5.20 -2.97 5.77
CA ASN A 30 6.36 -3.22 4.93
C ASN A 30 7.20 -4.40 5.44
N LEU A 31 7.41 -4.49 6.76
CA LEU A 31 8.16 -5.58 7.39
C LEU A 31 7.44 -6.92 7.22
N LEU A 32 6.11 -6.91 7.24
CA LEU A 32 5.27 -8.09 7.00
C LEU A 32 5.06 -8.40 5.52
N LYS A 33 5.55 -7.54 4.62
CA LYS A 33 5.30 -7.61 3.17
C LYS A 33 3.80 -7.76 2.84
N SER A 34 2.94 -7.13 3.64
CA SER A 34 1.49 -7.20 3.49
C SER A 34 0.98 -6.08 2.58
N SER A 35 -0.10 -6.34 1.84
CA SER A 35 -0.80 -5.31 1.08
C SER A 35 -1.79 -4.49 1.93
N THR A 36 -2.17 -5.01 3.10
CA THR A 36 -3.17 -4.41 4.00
C THR A 36 -2.54 -3.79 5.24
N ASP A 37 -3.25 -2.83 5.85
CA ASP A 37 -2.86 -2.26 7.14
C ASP A 37 -3.32 -3.21 8.24
N ILE A 38 -2.37 -4.01 8.74
CA ILE A 38 -2.65 -5.10 9.68
C ILE A 38 -3.22 -4.57 11.00
N VAL A 39 -2.80 -3.39 11.45
CA VAL A 39 -3.35 -2.78 12.67
C VAL A 39 -4.83 -2.47 12.46
N ASN A 40 -5.18 -1.88 11.33
CA ASN A 40 -6.58 -1.61 10.97
C ASN A 40 -7.38 -2.90 10.73
N ASP A 41 -6.79 -3.91 10.10
CA ASP A 41 -7.47 -5.20 9.84
C ASP A 41 -7.76 -5.97 11.14
N ILE A 42 -6.84 -5.95 12.11
CA ILE A 42 -7.02 -6.53 13.43
C ILE A 42 -8.12 -5.76 14.18
N LYS A 43 -8.04 -4.42 14.24
CA LYS A 43 -9.04 -3.55 14.89
C LYS A 43 -10.48 -3.78 14.40
N HIS A 44 -10.66 -4.04 13.10
CA HIS A 44 -12.00 -4.17 12.49
C HIS A 44 -12.46 -5.63 12.37
N ALA A 45 -11.74 -6.57 12.98
CA ALA A 45 -12.08 -8.00 13.01
C ALA A 45 -12.41 -8.62 11.64
N LYS A 46 -11.92 -8.04 10.52
CA LYS A 46 -12.28 -8.49 9.16
C LYS A 46 -11.83 -9.91 8.88
N ASN A 47 -10.83 -10.40 9.63
CA ASN A 47 -10.42 -11.80 9.75
C ASN A 47 -9.64 -11.93 11.07
N GLY A 48 -10.17 -12.65 12.07
CA GLY A 48 -9.50 -12.82 13.37
C GLY A 48 -8.02 -13.22 13.23
N PRO A 49 -7.12 -12.70 14.07
CA PRO A 49 -5.71 -13.04 13.99
C PRO A 49 -5.51 -14.53 14.30
N THR A 50 -4.98 -15.28 13.35
CA THR A 50 -4.56 -16.67 13.59
C THR A 50 -3.25 -16.66 14.36
N VAL A 51 -2.96 -17.73 15.11
CA VAL A 51 -1.66 -17.91 15.80
C VAL A 51 -0.48 -17.66 14.87
N LYS A 52 -0.56 -18.15 13.62
CA LYS A 52 0.44 -17.89 12.59
C LYS A 52 0.64 -16.40 12.29
N LYS A 53 -0.43 -15.61 12.22
CA LYS A 53 -0.34 -14.15 12.03
C LYS A 53 0.31 -13.49 13.24
N LEU A 54 -0.05 -13.91 14.45
CA LEU A 54 0.54 -13.40 15.69
C LEU A 54 2.04 -13.66 15.74
N ASP A 55 2.48 -14.88 15.42
CA ASP A 55 3.90 -15.22 15.32
C ASP A 55 4.64 -14.41 14.27
N THR A 56 3.98 -14.11 13.15
CA THR A 56 4.61 -13.29 12.11
C THR A 56 4.79 -11.84 12.58
N ILE A 57 3.81 -11.29 13.30
CA ILE A 57 3.89 -9.95 13.90
C ILE A 57 4.95 -9.90 14.99
N ALA A 58 4.92 -10.84 15.93
CA ALA A 58 5.89 -10.97 17.01
C ALA A 58 7.33 -11.15 16.46
N GLY A 59 7.46 -11.89 15.35
CA GLY A 59 8.70 -12.10 14.64
C GLY A 59 9.36 -10.81 14.11
N ILE A 60 8.61 -9.72 13.92
CA ILE A 60 9.19 -8.39 13.62
C ILE A 60 10.12 -7.95 14.76
N PHE A 61 9.78 -8.29 15.99
CA PHE A 61 10.52 -7.91 17.19
C PHE A 61 11.46 -9.03 17.65
N GLY A 62 11.61 -10.11 16.87
CA GLY A 62 12.45 -11.25 17.22
C GLY A 62 11.86 -12.13 18.31
N LEU A 63 10.55 -12.04 18.56
CA LEU A 63 9.87 -12.75 19.63
C LEU A 63 8.87 -13.78 19.08
N PRO A 64 8.62 -14.89 19.80
CA PRO A 64 7.44 -15.71 19.61
C PRO A 64 6.18 -15.00 20.14
N TYR A 65 5.01 -15.37 19.61
CA TYR A 65 3.76 -14.65 19.91
C TYR A 65 3.39 -14.56 21.41
N TYR A 66 3.74 -15.57 22.19
CA TYR A 66 3.41 -15.63 23.62
C TYR A 66 4.30 -14.71 24.48
N GLN A 67 5.55 -14.43 24.06
CA GLN A 67 6.40 -13.43 24.72
C GLN A 67 5.99 -12.03 24.29
N PHE A 68 5.66 -11.86 23.02
CA PHE A 68 5.18 -10.58 22.50
C PHE A 68 3.90 -10.12 23.21
N GLY A 69 2.93 -11.04 23.42
CA GLY A 69 1.68 -10.73 24.09
C GLY A 69 1.74 -10.64 25.62
N ASP A 70 2.90 -10.88 26.24
CA ASP A 70 3.05 -10.75 27.69
C ASP A 70 3.40 -9.30 28.06
N PRO A 71 2.53 -8.58 28.78
CA PRO A 71 2.78 -7.18 29.14
C PRO A 71 3.95 -7.00 30.12
N ASN A 72 4.43 -8.07 30.77
CA ASN A 72 5.58 -8.04 31.68
C ASN A 72 6.89 -8.42 30.99
N PHE A 73 6.85 -8.82 29.72
CA PHE A 73 8.06 -9.18 28.99
C PHE A 73 8.86 -7.93 28.65
N GLU A 74 10.15 -7.96 28.96
CA GLU A 74 11.03 -6.82 28.67
C GLU A 74 11.20 -6.63 27.16
N LEU A 75 11.11 -5.37 26.71
CA LEU A 75 11.32 -5.03 25.32
C LEU A 75 12.76 -5.39 24.91
N PRO A 76 12.95 -6.13 23.79
CA PRO A 76 14.28 -6.48 23.32
C PRO A 76 15.17 -5.24 23.10
N GLU A 77 16.48 -5.38 23.28
CA GLU A 77 17.36 -4.32 22.83
C GLU A 77 17.40 -4.28 21.31
N LYS A 78 17.63 -3.09 20.73
CA LYS A 78 17.72 -2.92 19.27
C LYS A 78 18.70 -3.91 18.62
N LYS A 79 19.81 -4.26 19.29
CA LYS A 79 20.82 -5.19 18.77
C LYS A 79 20.27 -6.59 18.50
N ASP A 80 19.30 -7.01 19.32
CA ASP A 80 18.68 -8.35 19.32
C ASP A 80 17.50 -8.44 18.34
N LEU A 81 17.09 -7.31 17.75
CA LEU A 81 16.05 -7.29 16.73
C LEU A 81 16.51 -7.91 15.40
N PRO A 82 15.57 -8.44 14.59
CA PRO A 82 15.84 -8.85 13.22
C PRO A 82 16.47 -7.75 12.36
N PRO A 83 17.36 -8.08 11.40
CA PRO A 83 18.03 -7.11 10.54
C PRO A 83 17.09 -6.12 9.86
N ALA A 84 16.01 -6.61 9.24
CA ALA A 84 15.04 -5.77 8.53
C ALA A 84 14.36 -4.74 9.46
N THR A 85 14.09 -5.11 10.71
CA THR A 85 13.50 -4.21 11.71
C THR A 85 14.52 -3.16 12.13
N LYS A 86 15.78 -3.55 12.35
CA LYS A 86 16.87 -2.60 12.67
C LYS A 86 17.04 -1.55 11.57
N GLU A 87 17.14 -1.99 10.33
CA GLU A 87 17.24 -1.12 9.15
C GLU A 87 16.06 -0.15 9.07
N ARG A 88 14.85 -0.63 9.35
CA ARG A 88 13.65 0.21 9.32
C ARG A 88 13.65 1.28 10.42
N ILE A 89 14.09 0.93 11.62
CA ILE A 89 14.25 1.86 12.73
C ILE A 89 15.29 2.94 12.39
N ASP A 90 16.43 2.54 11.82
CA ASP A 90 17.47 3.49 11.44
C ASP A 90 17.01 4.43 10.33
N TRP A 91 16.36 3.88 9.31
CA TRP A 91 15.75 4.70 8.27
C TRP A 91 14.76 5.71 8.83
N ARG A 92 13.93 5.33 9.82
CA ARG A 92 13.01 6.26 10.50
C ARG A 92 13.70 7.37 11.28
N LYS A 93 14.87 7.11 11.87
CA LYS A 93 15.66 8.16 12.51
C LYS A 93 16.18 9.19 11.51
N GLU A 94 16.43 8.79 10.27
CA GLU A 94 16.89 9.67 9.21
C GLU A 94 15.75 10.46 8.55
N VAL A 95 14.65 9.79 8.19
CA VAL A 95 13.57 10.41 7.39
C VAL A 95 12.43 10.98 8.23
N GLY A 96 12.32 10.59 9.50
CA GLY A 96 11.26 11.01 10.40
C GLY A 96 9.91 10.31 10.17
N PRO A 97 8.82 10.87 10.72
CA PRO A 97 7.47 10.31 10.60
C PRO A 97 7.02 10.24 9.13
N PRO A 98 6.18 9.26 8.76
CA PRO A 98 5.63 9.19 7.42
C PRO A 98 4.78 10.44 7.14
N GLU A 99 5.05 11.12 6.03
CA GLU A 99 4.17 12.18 5.54
C GLU A 99 2.79 11.59 5.23
N SER A 100 1.76 12.09 5.90
CA SER A 100 0.38 11.74 5.57
C SER A 100 -0.04 12.48 4.29
N LYS A 101 0.57 12.18 3.14
CA LYS A 101 0.01 12.58 1.85
C LYS A 101 -1.22 11.72 1.58
N LYS A 102 -2.33 12.08 2.21
CA LYS A 102 -3.67 11.65 1.80
C LYS A 102 -3.93 12.29 0.44
N TYR A 103 -3.38 11.72 -0.64
CA TYR A 103 -3.92 12.00 -1.97
C TYR A 103 -5.37 11.54 -1.92
N ASN A 104 -6.28 12.49 -1.99
CA ASN A 104 -7.69 12.18 -2.12
C ASN A 104 -7.89 11.57 -3.51
N LYS A 105 -8.92 10.75 -3.67
CA LYS A 105 -9.24 10.06 -4.92
C LYS A 105 -9.24 11.02 -6.14
N LEU A 106 -9.65 12.26 -5.91
CA LEU A 106 -9.67 13.33 -6.91
C LEU A 106 -8.26 13.72 -7.39
N ASP A 107 -7.24 13.66 -6.53
CA ASP A 107 -5.85 13.96 -6.88
C ASP A 107 -5.22 12.84 -7.72
N LEU A 108 -5.58 11.59 -7.43
CA LEU A 108 -5.16 10.43 -8.23
C LEU A 108 -5.68 10.54 -9.66
N ASN A 109 -6.97 10.84 -9.83
CA ASN A 109 -7.60 10.98 -11.14
C ASN A 109 -7.00 12.15 -11.92
N LYS A 110 -6.76 13.28 -11.25
CA LYS A 110 -6.07 14.43 -11.86
C LYS A 110 -4.67 14.06 -12.30
N ALA A 111 -3.91 13.32 -11.49
CA ALA A 111 -2.55 12.92 -11.85
C ALA A 111 -2.52 11.97 -13.05
N VAL A 112 -3.41 10.98 -13.09
CA VAL A 112 -3.53 10.05 -14.23
C VAL A 112 -4.02 10.79 -15.48
N LEU A 113 -4.98 11.70 -15.35
CA LEU A 113 -5.44 12.54 -16.47
C LEU A 113 -4.33 13.46 -16.99
N ASN A 114 -3.52 14.04 -16.09
CA ASN A 114 -2.37 14.84 -16.49
C ASN A 114 -1.31 14.01 -17.22
N ALA A 115 -1.09 12.76 -16.79
CA ALA A 115 -0.20 11.83 -17.47
C ALA A 115 -0.69 11.48 -18.89
N LEU A 116 -2.02 11.41 -19.11
CA LEU A 116 -2.59 11.19 -20.45
C LEU A 116 -2.23 12.29 -21.46
N ASN A 117 -1.83 13.49 -21.04
CA ASN A 117 -1.34 14.52 -21.97
C ASN A 117 -0.12 14.04 -22.79
N ALA A 118 0.74 13.19 -22.21
CA ALA A 118 1.88 12.61 -22.93
C ALA A 118 1.49 11.62 -24.04
N PHE A 119 0.20 11.26 -24.10
CA PHE A 119 -0.37 10.30 -25.04
C PHE A 119 -1.46 10.92 -25.92
N ALA A 120 -1.67 12.24 -25.85
CA ALA A 120 -2.73 12.94 -26.58
C ALA A 120 -2.61 12.76 -28.11
N ASP A 121 -1.37 12.78 -28.62
CA ASP A 121 -1.09 12.67 -30.06
C ASP A 121 -0.77 11.22 -30.50
N LYS A 122 -0.81 10.25 -29.59
CA LYS A 122 -0.55 8.85 -29.94
C LYS A 122 -1.82 8.18 -30.47
N GLU A 123 -1.67 7.34 -31.49
CA GLU A 123 -2.78 6.55 -32.02
C GLU A 123 -3.32 5.56 -30.98
N GLU A 124 -2.41 4.90 -30.25
CA GLU A 124 -2.73 4.00 -29.16
C GLU A 124 -1.62 3.95 -28.10
N PHE A 125 -1.99 3.54 -26.88
CA PHE A 125 -1.09 3.37 -25.75
C PHE A 125 -1.61 2.30 -24.77
N LEU A 126 -0.72 1.83 -23.90
CA LEU A 126 -1.07 0.89 -22.84
C LEU A 126 -1.26 1.61 -21.49
N PRO A 127 -2.18 1.13 -20.63
CA PRO A 127 -2.27 1.56 -19.24
C PRO A 127 -0.95 1.45 -18.46
N SER A 128 -0.11 0.46 -18.80
CA SER A 128 1.26 0.31 -18.30
C SER A 128 2.16 1.48 -18.69
N ASP A 129 2.08 1.97 -19.93
CA ASP A 129 2.84 3.16 -20.34
C ASP A 129 2.45 4.38 -19.50
N VAL A 130 1.14 4.56 -19.27
CA VAL A 130 0.64 5.66 -18.43
C VAL A 130 1.12 5.50 -17.00
N PHE A 131 1.02 4.29 -16.43
CA PHE A 131 1.55 3.98 -15.12
C PHE A 131 3.04 4.34 -15.03
N ASP A 132 3.82 4.04 -16.07
CA ASP A 132 5.26 4.29 -16.10
C ASP A 132 5.65 5.77 -16.12
N THR A 133 4.77 6.64 -16.61
CA THR A 133 4.97 8.09 -16.56
C THR A 133 4.64 8.72 -15.20
N LEU A 134 4.00 7.98 -14.29
CA LEU A 134 3.65 8.51 -12.96
C LEU A 134 4.88 8.64 -12.05
N SER A 135 4.80 9.59 -11.11
CA SER A 135 5.79 9.71 -10.03
C SER A 135 5.88 8.42 -9.21
N LYS A 136 7.05 8.17 -8.60
CA LYS A 136 7.28 6.99 -7.76
C LYS A 136 6.23 6.83 -6.66
N ASP A 137 5.87 7.92 -5.98
CA ASP A 137 4.84 7.94 -4.94
C ASP A 137 3.47 7.47 -5.45
N LEU A 138 3.11 7.87 -6.67
CA LEU A 138 1.84 7.46 -7.30
C LEU A 138 1.89 6.01 -7.78
N LYS A 139 3.04 5.55 -8.29
CA LYS A 139 3.25 4.15 -8.66
C LYS A 139 3.10 3.23 -7.45
N ASP A 140 3.72 3.58 -6.33
CA ASP A 140 3.64 2.82 -5.08
C ASP A 140 2.20 2.77 -4.54
N LYS A 141 1.46 3.89 -4.66
CA LYS A 141 0.06 3.96 -4.24
C LYS A 141 -0.89 3.15 -5.14
N LEU A 142 -0.71 3.22 -6.46
CA LEU A 142 -1.49 2.44 -7.42
C LEU A 142 -1.13 0.96 -7.38
N GLY A 143 0.13 0.63 -7.10
CA GLY A 143 0.66 -0.73 -6.98
C GLY A 143 0.77 -1.49 -8.31
N SER A 144 -0.03 -1.16 -9.32
CA SER A 144 0.04 -1.78 -10.65
C SER A 144 -0.71 -0.99 -11.73
N ALA A 145 -0.35 -1.21 -12.99
CA ALA A 145 -1.07 -0.73 -14.17
C ALA A 145 -2.53 -1.19 -14.23
N THR A 146 -2.88 -2.33 -13.62
CA THR A 146 -4.27 -2.81 -13.53
C THR A 146 -5.21 -1.78 -12.89
N ARG A 147 -4.72 -1.00 -11.92
CA ARG A 147 -5.53 0.06 -11.32
C ARG A 147 -5.76 1.23 -12.29
N VAL A 148 -4.79 1.53 -13.15
CA VAL A 148 -4.97 2.52 -14.23
C VAL A 148 -6.05 2.06 -15.20
N THR A 149 -6.06 0.78 -15.58
CA THR A 149 -7.14 0.17 -16.38
C THR A 149 -8.51 0.29 -15.71
N GLY A 150 -8.58 0.12 -14.39
CA GLY A 150 -9.80 0.34 -13.60
C GLY A 150 -10.29 1.78 -13.69
N LEU A 151 -9.39 2.76 -13.51
CA LEU A 151 -9.71 4.18 -13.66
C LEU A 151 -10.25 4.50 -15.06
N PHE A 152 -9.67 3.92 -16.11
CA PHE A 152 -10.15 4.10 -17.49
C PHE A 152 -11.55 3.52 -17.72
N SER A 153 -11.89 2.41 -17.06
CA SER A 153 -13.20 1.78 -17.21
C SER A 153 -14.31 2.52 -16.45
N ASP A 154 -13.97 3.11 -15.30
CA ASP A 154 -14.97 3.66 -14.39
C ASP A 154 -15.02 5.20 -14.44
N GLU A 155 -13.90 5.84 -14.12
CA GLU A 155 -13.84 7.27 -13.74
C GLU A 155 -13.36 8.17 -14.87
N LEU A 156 -12.45 7.65 -15.70
CA LEU A 156 -11.84 8.32 -16.84
C LEU A 156 -12.35 7.77 -18.18
N LYS A 157 -13.47 7.04 -18.17
CA LYS A 157 -14.10 6.45 -19.37
C LYS A 157 -14.50 7.45 -20.45
N LYS A 158 -14.62 8.73 -20.08
CA LYS A 158 -14.88 9.82 -21.02
C LYS A 158 -13.62 10.36 -21.69
N ASN A 159 -12.45 10.02 -21.13
CA ASN A 159 -11.16 10.54 -21.58
C ASN A 159 -10.44 9.57 -22.51
N VAL A 160 -10.72 8.28 -22.38
CA VAL A 160 -10.06 7.22 -23.15
C VAL A 160 -11.07 6.21 -23.69
N VAL A 161 -10.75 5.58 -24.81
CA VAL A 161 -11.53 4.50 -25.41
C VAL A 161 -10.61 3.32 -25.72
N LYS A 162 -11.13 2.10 -25.61
CA LYS A 162 -10.41 0.89 -26.05
C LYS A 162 -10.32 0.86 -27.57
N THR A 163 -9.16 0.52 -28.11
CA THR A 163 -8.98 0.38 -29.56
C THR A 163 -9.38 -1.01 -30.07
N GLY A 164 -9.52 -1.99 -29.17
CA GLY A 164 -9.81 -3.39 -29.50
C GLY A 164 -8.55 -4.23 -29.70
N ASN A 165 -7.39 -3.58 -29.89
CA ASN A 165 -6.10 -4.24 -29.96
C ASN A 165 -5.66 -4.71 -28.57
N LYS A 166 -4.94 -5.84 -28.52
CA LYS A 166 -4.39 -6.39 -27.27
C LYS A 166 -2.94 -6.76 -27.46
N VAL A 167 -2.14 -6.64 -26.40
CA VAL A 167 -0.76 -7.10 -26.40
C VAL A 167 -0.73 -8.61 -26.59
N GLU A 168 0.04 -9.08 -27.56
CA GLU A 168 0.37 -10.50 -27.66
C GLU A 168 1.26 -10.90 -26.50
N LYS A 169 0.82 -11.90 -25.73
CA LYS A 169 1.55 -12.41 -24.58
C LYS A 169 1.44 -13.92 -24.57
N ASP A 170 2.60 -14.57 -24.44
CA ASP A 170 2.72 -15.97 -24.12
C ASP A 170 2.79 -16.13 -22.59
N GLY A 171 1.80 -16.81 -22.01
CA GLY A 171 1.74 -17.11 -20.58
C GLY A 171 0.40 -16.77 -19.91
N ALA A 172 0.29 -17.14 -18.62
CA ALA A 172 -0.91 -16.91 -17.83
C ALA A 172 -1.09 -15.43 -17.43
N GLY A 173 -2.32 -14.94 -17.55
CA GLY A 173 -2.71 -13.57 -17.16
C GLY A 173 -3.55 -12.87 -18.23
N ARG A 174 -4.28 -11.82 -17.83
CA ARG A 174 -5.09 -11.03 -18.75
C ARG A 174 -4.17 -10.20 -19.66
N LYS A 175 -4.34 -10.33 -20.98
CA LYS A 175 -3.67 -9.47 -21.97
C LYS A 175 -4.10 -8.02 -21.76
N GLU A 176 -3.12 -7.11 -21.81
CA GLU A 176 -3.40 -5.68 -21.74
C GLU A 176 -4.05 -5.22 -23.06
N GLU A 177 -4.98 -4.29 -22.94
CA GLU A 177 -5.74 -3.74 -24.08
C GLU A 177 -5.22 -2.34 -24.37
N TYR A 178 -5.11 -2.00 -25.65
CA TYR A 178 -4.71 -0.66 -26.08
C TYR A 178 -5.87 0.33 -25.93
N TYR A 179 -5.52 1.56 -25.59
CA TYR A 179 -6.43 2.69 -25.45
C TYR A 179 -6.00 3.85 -26.33
N LYS A 180 -6.94 4.73 -26.65
CA LYS A 180 -6.72 6.01 -27.32
C LYS A 180 -7.36 7.14 -26.51
N VAL A 181 -6.72 8.30 -26.47
CA VAL A 181 -7.28 9.50 -25.85
C VAL A 181 -8.39 10.07 -26.74
N ILE A 182 -9.55 10.35 -26.16
CA ILE A 182 -10.71 10.94 -26.86
C ILE A 182 -11.09 12.33 -26.33
N SER A 183 -10.77 12.64 -25.08
CA SER A 183 -11.03 13.95 -24.48
C SER A 183 -10.14 14.17 -23.25
N LEU A 184 -9.60 15.38 -23.10
CA LEU A 184 -8.84 15.78 -21.91
C LEU A 184 -9.47 17.00 -21.21
N THR A 185 -10.68 17.38 -21.61
CA THR A 185 -11.22 18.73 -21.41
C THR A 185 -11.88 18.98 -20.04
N ASP A 186 -11.94 17.99 -19.13
CA ASP A 186 -12.89 18.01 -18.01
C ASP A 186 -12.38 18.48 -16.64
N PHE A 187 -11.23 19.15 -16.51
CA PHE A 187 -10.77 19.68 -15.20
C PHE A 187 -10.31 21.14 -15.15
N GLN A 188 -10.47 21.94 -16.22
CA GLN A 188 -10.19 23.39 -16.19
C GLN A 188 -11.43 24.28 -15.97
N LYS A 189 -12.47 23.80 -15.30
CA LYS A 189 -13.60 24.66 -14.88
C LYS A 189 -13.70 24.79 -13.37
N LYS A 190 -13.23 25.98 -12.93
CA LYS A 190 -13.39 26.68 -11.64
C LYS A 190 -12.54 26.21 -10.47
#